data_AF-A0A973FRH9-F1
#
_entry.id   AF-A0A973FRH9-F1
#
_cell.length_a   1.000
_cell.length_b   1.000
_cell.length_c   1.000
_cell.angle_alpha   90.00
_cell.angle_beta   90.00
_cell.angle_gamma   90.00
#
_symmetry.space_group_name_H-M   'P 1'
#
loop_
_entity.id
_entity.type
_entity.pdbx_description
1 polymer ?
#
loop_
_entity_poly.entity_id
_entity_poly.type
_entity_poly.pdbx_seq_one_letter_code
_entity_poly.pdbx_strand_id
1 'polypeptide(L)'
;TLIFDEIDVGVGGRAGQVVGQKLWAITSNHQVICITHLPQVAAFADAHYHISKEFTADRTRTAIRMLDDDQRIDELAAMLDGTPSEHSRANAREIITRAGSWKLQQRDSRLAT
;
A
#
# COMPACT_ATOMS: atom_id res chain seq x y z
N THR A 1 -14.72 -10.87 4.48
CA THR A 1 -13.42 -10.57 3.84
C THR A 1 -13.63 -10.35 2.36
N LEU A 2 -12.93 -9.39 1.76
CA LEU A 2 -12.94 -9.07 0.33
C LEU A 2 -11.51 -9.08 -0.20
N ILE A 3 -11.30 -9.64 -1.39
CA ILE A 3 -9.98 -9.76 -2.02
C ILE A 3 -10.05 -9.05 -3.37
N PHE A 4 -9.13 -8.12 -3.60
CA PHE A 4 -8.97 -7.39 -4.84
C PHE A 4 -7.59 -7.66 -5.40
N ASP A 5 -7.53 -8.03 -6.66
CA ASP A 5 -6.31 -8.18 -7.44
C ASP A 5 -6.40 -7.25 -8.64
N GLU A 6 -5.30 -6.58 -8.99
CA GLU A 6 -5.21 -5.68 -10.15
C GLU A 6 -6.28 -4.57 -10.21
N ILE A 7 -6.78 -4.12 -9.05
CA ILE A 7 -7.78 -3.04 -8.97
C ILE A 7 -7.23 -1.68 -9.45
N ASP A 8 -5.93 -1.61 -9.68
CA ASP A 8 -5.16 -0.47 -10.16
C ASP A 8 -4.86 -0.50 -11.68
N VAL A 9 -5.38 -1.48 -12.43
CA VAL A 9 -5.18 -1.54 -13.88
C VAL A 9 -5.75 -0.30 -14.59
N GLY A 10 -4.90 0.36 -15.37
CA GLY A 10 -5.25 1.60 -16.08
C GLY A 10 -5.39 2.83 -15.17
N VAL A 11 -4.99 2.72 -13.90
CA VAL A 11 -5.06 3.79 -12.90
C VAL A 11 -3.65 4.33 -12.63
N GLY A 12 -3.52 5.64 -12.43
CA GLY A 12 -2.25 6.28 -12.08
C GLY A 12 -2.44 7.59 -11.32
N GLY A 13 -1.38 8.02 -10.62
CA GLY A 13 -1.33 9.31 -9.92
C GLY A 13 -2.52 9.55 -8.99
N ARG A 14 -3.29 10.62 -9.25
CA ARG A 14 -4.44 11.04 -8.42
C ARG A 14 -5.54 9.96 -8.35
N ALA A 15 -5.77 9.22 -9.43
CA ALA A 15 -6.81 8.19 -9.46
C ALA A 15 -6.46 7.02 -8.51
N GLY A 16 -5.17 6.66 -8.41
CA GLY A 16 -4.69 5.64 -7.46
C GLY A 16 -4.96 6.03 -6.01
N GLN A 17 -4.80 7.31 -5.67
CA GLN A 17 -5.13 7.81 -4.34
C GLN A 17 -6.63 7.66 -4.02
N VAL A 18 -7.52 7.94 -4.97
CA VAL A 18 -8.97 7.77 -4.79
C VAL A 18 -9.34 6.28 -4.62
N VAL A 19 -8.68 5.38 -5.36
CA VAL A 19 -8.85 3.93 -5.18
C VAL A 19 -8.44 3.52 -3.77
N GLY A 20 -7.26 3.93 -3.28
CA GLY A 20 -6.81 3.67 -1.92
C GLY A 20 -7.78 4.14 -0.84
N GLN A 21 -8.33 5.35 -1.00
CA GLN A 21 -9.36 5.90 -0.11
C GLN A 21 -10.64 5.05 -0.09
N LYS A 22 -11.12 4.61 -1.26
CA LYS A 22 -12.33 3.77 -1.37
C LYS A 22 -12.11 2.40 -0.76
N LEU A 23 -10.97 1.76 -1.04
CA LEU A 23 -10.62 0.47 -0.44
C LEU A 23 -10.53 0.57 1.08
N TRP A 24 -9.89 1.62 1.59
CA TRP A 24 -9.85 1.86 3.04
C TRP A 24 -11.24 2.11 3.63
N ALA A 25 -12.13 2.84 2.94
CA ALA A 25 -13.47 3.07 3.46
C ALA A 25 -14.27 1.78 3.66
N ILE A 26 -14.06 0.78 2.80
CA ILE A 26 -14.68 -0.56 2.88
C ILE A 26 -14.19 -1.34 4.11
N THR A 27 -13.00 -1.03 4.64
CA THR A 27 -12.42 -1.76 5.77
C THR A 27 -13.20 -1.61 7.07
N SER A 28 -14.14 -0.65 7.14
CA SER A 28 -15.00 -0.48 8.32
C SER A 28 -15.84 -1.72 8.63
N ASN A 29 -16.23 -2.47 7.60
CA ASN A 29 -17.16 -3.59 7.72
C ASN A 29 -16.58 -4.92 7.21
N HIS A 30 -15.42 -4.88 6.54
CA HIS A 30 -14.80 -6.06 5.92
C HIS A 30 -13.30 -6.01 6.09
N GLN A 31 -12.66 -7.16 6.32
CA GLN A 31 -11.22 -7.28 6.04
C GLN A 31 -11.01 -7.19 4.52
N VAL A 32 -10.14 -6.28 4.08
CA VAL A 32 -9.79 -6.10 2.66
C VAL A 32 -8.35 -6.55 2.44
N ILE A 33 -8.15 -7.44 1.46
CA ILE A 33 -6.84 -7.83 0.96
C ILE A 33 -6.72 -7.26 -0.46
N CYS A 34 -5.66 -6.49 -0.72
CA CYS A 34 -5.43 -5.84 -2.01
C CYS A 34 -4.04 -6.23 -2.51
N ILE A 35 -3.97 -6.72 -3.74
CA ILE A 35 -2.72 -6.94 -4.47
C ILE A 35 -2.60 -5.77 -5.47
N THR A 36 -1.52 -5.00 -5.36
CA THR A 36 -1.35 -3.74 -6.10
C THR A 36 0.14 -3.47 -6.34
N HIS A 37 0.43 -2.81 -7.46
CA HIS A 37 1.76 -2.28 -7.77
C HIS A 37 1.83 -0.75 -7.64
N LEU A 38 0.73 -0.09 -7.28
CA LEU A 38 0.69 1.35 -7.09
C LEU A 38 1.00 1.78 -5.64
N PRO A 39 2.05 2.59 -5.40
CA PRO A 39 2.40 3.05 -4.07
C PRO A 39 1.29 3.92 -3.46
N GLN A 40 0.51 4.63 -4.28
CA GLN A 40 -0.62 5.45 -3.84
C GLN A 40 -1.76 4.61 -3.24
N VAL A 41 -1.90 3.34 -3.64
CA VAL A 41 -2.88 2.41 -3.07
C VAL A 41 -2.28 1.74 -1.82
N ALA A 42 -1.07 1.21 -1.92
CA ALA A 42 -0.37 0.53 -0.83
C ALA A 42 -0.18 1.42 0.43
N ALA A 43 -0.05 2.74 0.26
CA ALA A 43 0.05 3.68 1.36
C ALA A 43 -1.18 3.73 2.29
N PHE A 44 -2.36 3.29 1.82
CA PHE A 44 -3.58 3.26 2.65
C PHE A 44 -3.68 2.00 3.53
N ALA A 45 -2.87 0.98 3.28
CA ALA A 45 -2.91 -0.28 4.00
C ALA A 45 -2.63 -0.09 5.51
N ASP A 46 -3.35 -0.85 6.34
CA ASP A 46 -3.09 -0.96 7.77
C ASP A 46 -1.91 -1.90 8.06
N ALA A 47 -1.71 -2.92 7.22
CA ALA A 47 -0.54 -3.79 7.21
C ALA A 47 -0.06 -3.96 5.77
N HIS A 48 1.25 -3.85 5.53
CA HIS A 48 1.85 -4.00 4.20
C HIS A 48 2.71 -5.26 4.18
N TYR A 49 2.51 -6.10 3.16
CA TYR A 49 3.26 -7.33 2.96
C TYR A 49 4.03 -7.26 1.65
N HIS A 50 5.29 -7.68 1.69
CA HIS A 50 6.10 -7.85 0.50
C HIS A 50 6.04 -9.32 0.05
N ILE A 51 5.87 -9.52 -1.26
CA ILE A 51 5.86 -10.83 -1.90
C ILE A 51 7.11 -10.95 -2.76
N SER A 52 7.93 -11.96 -2.50
CA SER A 52 9.16 -12.23 -3.25
C SER A 52 9.23 -13.67 -3.72
N LYS A 53 10.12 -13.91 -4.68
CA LYS A 53 10.51 -15.25 -5.11
C LYS A 53 11.84 -15.61 -4.44
N GLU A 54 11.86 -16.73 -3.74
CA GLU A 54 13.07 -17.33 -3.18
C GLU A 54 13.49 -18.50 -4.08
N PHE A 55 14.76 -18.48 -4.51
CA PHE A 55 15.33 -19.53 -5.33
C PHE A 55 16.10 -20.50 -4.43
N THR A 56 15.59 -21.72 -4.31
CA THR A 56 16.33 -22.87 -3.77
C THR A 56 16.85 -23.71 -4.93
N ALA A 57 17.95 -24.45 -4.73
CA ALA A 57 18.66 -25.17 -5.80
C ALA A 57 17.76 -26.10 -6.66
N ASP A 58 16.64 -26.55 -6.10
CA ASP A 58 15.68 -27.47 -6.71
C ASP A 58 14.32 -26.82 -7.08
N ARG A 59 14.00 -25.63 -6.56
CA ARG A 59 12.68 -24.98 -6.80
C ARG A 59 12.64 -23.50 -6.49
N THR A 60 11.74 -22.79 -7.17
CA THR A 60 11.33 -21.42 -6.81
C THR A 60 10.16 -21.49 -5.82
N ARG A 61 10.24 -20.76 -4.70
CA ARG A 61 9.17 -20.62 -3.71
C ARG A 61 8.72 -19.17 -3.65
N THR A 62 7.45 -18.93 -3.36
CA THR A 62 6.95 -17.60 -3.03
C THR A 62 7.07 -17.38 -1.53
N ALA A 63 7.71 -16.31 -1.13
CA ALA A 63 7.78 -15.87 0.26
C ALA A 63 6.93 -14.61 0.46
N ILE A 64 6.31 -14.51 1.63
CA ILE A 64 5.51 -13.36 2.03
C ILE A 64 5.99 -12.94 3.41
N ARG A 65 6.30 -11.64 3.59
CA ARG A 65 6.69 -11.08 4.88
C ARG A 65 5.97 -9.77 5.14
N MET A 66 5.57 -9.55 6.39
CA MET A 66 5.06 -8.26 6.82
C MET A 66 6.22 -7.26 6.87
N LEU A 67 5.95 -6.02 6.45
CA LEU A 67 6.91 -4.92 6.48
C LEU A 67 6.71 -4.10 7.76
N ASP A 68 7.82 -3.74 8.41
CA ASP A 68 7.84 -2.65 9.39
C ASP A 68 7.78 -1.28 8.68
N ASP A 69 7.79 -0.19 9.45
CA ASP A 69 7.62 1.17 8.91
C ASP A 69 8.77 1.59 7.97
N ASP A 70 10.02 1.25 8.29
CA ASP A 70 11.18 1.60 7.47
C ASP A 70 11.20 0.77 6.19
N GLN A 71 10.95 -0.54 6.30
CA GLN A 71 10.84 -1.43 5.16
C GLN A 71 9.66 -1.07 4.26
N ARG A 72 8.56 -0.57 4.84
CA ARG A 72 7.42 -0.05 4.09
C ARG A 72 7.81 1.18 3.28
N ILE A 73 8.59 2.10 3.84
CA ILE A 73 9.11 3.26 3.11
C ILE A 73 9.97 2.80 1.94
N ASP A 74 10.88 1.85 2.17
CA ASP A 74 11.74 1.30 1.12
C ASP A 74 10.94 0.58 0.03
N GLU A 75 9.90 -0.17 0.37
CA GLU A 75 9.04 -0.83 -0.60
C GLU A 75 8.29 0.17 -1.47
N LEU A 76 7.65 1.18 -0.87
CA LEU A 76 6.97 2.22 -1.64
C LEU A 76 7.95 3.02 -2.51
N ALA A 77 9.17 3.26 -2.02
CA ALA A 77 10.22 3.88 -2.81
C ALA A 77 10.63 3.02 -4.01
N ALA A 78 10.73 1.69 -3.83
CA ALA A 78 10.99 0.75 -4.91
C ALA A 78 9.84 0.71 -5.92
N MET A 79 8.58 0.78 -5.48
CA MET A 79 7.41 0.86 -6.36
C MET A 79 7.38 2.14 -7.21
N LEU A 80 8.00 3.23 -6.72
CA LEU A 80 8.10 4.50 -7.44
C LEU A 80 9.20 4.50 -8.52
N ASP A 81 10.42 4.12 -8.14
CA ASP A 81 11.62 4.32 -8.96
C ASP A 81 12.30 3.00 -9.39
N GLY A 82 11.74 1.85 -9.02
CA GLY A 82 12.33 0.52 -9.20
C GLY A 82 13.47 0.22 -8.23
N THR A 83 14.37 1.18 -8.01
CA THR A 83 15.46 1.10 -7.02
C THR A 83 15.35 2.26 -6.03
N PRO A 84 15.21 2.00 -4.71
CA PRO A 84 15.08 3.05 -3.70
C PRO A 84 16.27 4.03 -3.65
N SER A 85 16.01 5.27 -4.03
CA SER A 85 16.86 6.46 -3.85
C SER A 85 16.47 7.26 -2.59
N GLU A 86 17.27 8.23 -2.16
CA GLU A 86 16.86 9.14 -1.07
C GLU A 86 15.62 9.97 -1.45
N HIS A 87 15.55 10.42 -2.72
CA HIS A 87 14.41 11.17 -3.25
C HIS A 87 13.11 10.35 -3.26
N SER A 88 13.16 9.10 -3.73
CA SER A 88 11.99 8.21 -3.71
C SER A 88 11.56 7.86 -2.28
N ARG A 89 12.48 7.69 -1.33
CA ARG A 89 12.14 7.52 0.10
C ARG A 89 11.46 8.77 0.67
N ALA A 90 11.94 9.96 0.33
CA ALA A 90 11.28 11.20 0.73
C ALA A 90 9.85 11.26 0.19
N ASN A 91 9.66 10.97 -1.11
CA ASN A 91 8.34 10.90 -1.73
C ASN A 91 7.44 9.82 -1.08
N ALA A 92 7.98 8.62 -0.82
CA ALA A 92 7.24 7.55 -0.14
C ALA A 92 6.75 7.97 1.26
N ARG A 93 7.60 8.65 2.05
CA ARG A 93 7.19 9.21 3.34
C ARG A 93 6.06 10.23 3.21
N GLU A 94 6.10 11.10 2.19
CA GLU A 94 5.03 12.05 1.92
C GLU A 94 3.71 11.34 1.56
N ILE A 95 3.76 10.29 0.74
CA ILE A 95 2.59 9.50 0.35
C ILE A 95 1.98 8.82 1.59
N ILE A 96 2.80 8.18 2.43
CA ILE A 96 2.35 7.53 3.68
C ILE A 96 1.74 8.57 4.62
N THR A 97 2.41 9.71 4.81
CA THR A 97 1.92 10.79 5.68
C THR A 97 0.57 11.32 5.21
N ARG A 98 0.42 11.55 3.90
CA ARG A 98 -0.84 12.04 3.31
C ARG A 98 -1.97 11.04 3.50
N ALA A 99 -1.70 9.74 3.29
CA ALA A 99 -2.68 8.68 3.52
C ALA A 99 -3.07 8.60 5.00
N GLY A 100 -2.09 8.65 5.92
CA GLY A 100 -2.30 8.64 7.36
C GLY A 100 -3.16 9.82 7.85
N SER A 101 -2.80 11.04 7.45
CA SER A 101 -3.56 12.26 7.78
C SER A 101 -5.01 12.19 7.28
N TRP A 102 -5.22 11.70 6.06
CA TRP A 102 -6.56 11.51 5.52
C TRP A 102 -7.36 10.47 6.32
N LYS A 103 -6.74 9.33 6.68
CA LYS A 103 -7.38 8.28 7.49
C LYS A 103 -7.81 8.79 8.87
N LEU A 104 -7.00 9.64 9.51
CA LEU A 104 -7.34 10.28 10.78
C LEU A 104 -8.55 11.21 10.64
N GLN A 105 -8.54 12.10 9.65
CA GLN A 105 -9.67 13.01 9.38
C GLN A 105 -11.00 12.27 9.15
N GLN A 106 -10.95 11.13 8.43
CA GLN A 106 -12.15 10.31 8.18
C GLN A 106 -12.65 9.59 9.44
N ARG A 107 -11.75 9.17 10.33
CA ARG A 107 -12.12 8.56 11.62
C ARG A 107 -12.80 9.59 12.52
N ASP A 108 -12.24 10.79 12.63
CA ASP A 108 -12.80 11.86 13.47
C ASP A 108 -14.19 12.27 12.98
N SER A 109 -14.37 12.36 11.66
CA SER A 109 -15.66 12.70 11.03
C SER A 109 -16.74 11.65 11.32
N ARG A 110 -16.38 10.36 11.44
CA ARG A 110 -17.32 9.28 11.78
C ARG A 110 -17.70 9.26 13.26
N LEU A 111 -16.86 9.80 14.14
CA LEU A 111 -17.13 9.89 15.59
C LEU A 111 -17.97 11.12 15.95
N ALA A 112 -18.02 12.13 15.08
CA ALA A 112 -18.78 13.36 15.27
C ALA A 112 -20.26 13.29 14.84
N THR A 113 -20.69 12.17 14.24
CA THR A 113 -22.06 11.86 13.78
C THR A 113 -22.65 10.69 14.56
#